data_AF-A0A430LM84-F1
#
_entry.id   AF-A0A430LM84-F1
#
_cell.length_a   1.000
_cell.length_b   1.000
_cell.length_c   1.000
_cell.angle_alpha   90.00
_cell.angle_beta   90.00
_cell.angle_gamma   90.00
#
_symmetry.space_group_name_H-M   'P 1'
#
loop_
_entity.id
_entity.type
_entity.pdbx_description
1 polymer ?
#
loop_
_entity_poly.entity_id
_entity_poly.type
_entity_poly.pdbx_seq_one_letter_code
_entity_poly.pdbx_strand_id
1 'polypeptide(L)'
;MFSIQEGISYYLPPGPRLDSSEQWLDWFFALRTQALSIGIWDKIDPYEPDKDDDELVFPELENYEQFRDRLMEEAREANKPAPTTTDIMIAVGVQSTNAEIQLSIYEYRAAKERAIRVLIMETVRRSIYEAAILSHPGSQTLRQHVRSIQNMYVSNLEFFKMRIDEAYRAVLAETQVKGCEPEAWLHRWRQAFTRAEAFGSLYVQGDRGVFDFLAAISVFVEPEWMVGEYLLPSNSDKKPNLHTVSQRFYHHITSPLPPYSKPGSSSTKRTKAKENRSKKSCPCGPRKHPWDPEDCCVLEFAIRGSTDRKIKRPTIKRRKDILDEIWKEKWGELRQTLEQKGWDIPTPEATSNW
;
A
#
# COMPACT_ATOMS: atom_id res chain seq x y z
N MET A 1 21.95 22.07 30.18
CA MET A 1 21.10 21.05 30.84
C MET A 1 20.45 20.28 29.70
N PHE A 2 21.10 19.21 29.23
CA PHE A 2 20.66 18.49 28.05
C PHE A 2 19.64 17.45 28.47
N SER A 3 18.39 17.65 28.04
CA SER A 3 17.32 16.67 28.18
C SER A 3 17.70 15.50 27.29
N ILE A 4 18.04 14.37 27.90
CA ILE A 4 18.18 13.09 27.20
C ILE A 4 16.80 12.79 26.61
N GLN A 5 16.63 13.00 25.31
CA GLN A 5 15.42 12.55 24.61
C GLN A 5 15.35 11.03 24.79
N GLU A 6 14.19 10.55 25.24
CA GLU A 6 13.87 9.12 25.26
C GLU A 6 14.24 8.52 23.89
N GLY A 7 15.13 7.52 23.91
CA GLY A 7 15.70 6.97 22.68
C GLY A 7 14.61 6.49 21.73
N ILE A 8 14.71 6.90 20.46
CA ILE A 8 13.79 6.47 19.40
C ILE A 8 13.80 4.93 19.34
N SER A 9 12.64 4.32 19.58
CA SER A 9 12.47 2.86 19.60
C SER A 9 11.37 2.45 18.63
N TYR A 10 11.70 1.53 17.73
CA TYR A 10 10.74 0.93 16.82
C TYR A 10 10.35 -0.44 17.32
N TYR A 11 9.08 -0.62 17.66
CA TYR A 11 8.52 -1.94 17.90
C TYR A 11 8.08 -2.54 16.56
N LEU A 12 8.69 -3.67 16.20
CA LEU A 12 8.27 -4.48 15.07
C LEU A 12 7.60 -5.74 15.59
N PRO A 13 6.40 -6.10 15.11
CA PRO A 13 5.74 -7.32 15.53
C PRO A 13 6.56 -8.55 15.10
N PRO A 14 6.55 -9.64 15.88
CA PRO A 14 7.29 -10.84 15.54
C PRO A 14 6.83 -11.40 14.18
N GLY A 15 7.81 -11.73 13.33
CA GLY A 15 7.60 -12.35 12.02
C GLY A 15 7.52 -13.88 12.08
N PRO A 16 7.27 -14.54 10.93
CA PRO A 16 7.38 -16.00 10.83
C PRO A 16 8.82 -16.44 11.15
N ARG A 17 8.98 -17.68 11.63
CA ARG A 17 10.31 -18.27 11.89
C ARG A 17 10.99 -18.68 10.59
N LEU A 18 12.32 -18.60 10.57
CA LEU A 18 13.19 -19.10 9.50
C LEU A 18 14.11 -20.21 10.04
N ASP A 19 13.57 -21.42 10.05
CA ASP A 19 14.21 -22.67 10.46
C ASP A 19 14.63 -23.56 9.28
N SER A 20 14.05 -23.35 8.11
CA SER A 20 14.33 -24.11 6.89
C SER A 20 14.28 -23.23 5.64
N SER A 21 14.85 -23.74 4.54
CA SER A 21 14.84 -23.04 3.24
C SER A 21 13.42 -22.86 2.67
N GLU A 22 12.44 -23.64 3.12
CA GLU A 22 11.06 -23.53 2.69
C GLU A 22 10.37 -22.27 3.23
N GLN A 23 10.78 -21.82 4.41
CA GLN A 23 10.21 -20.64 5.07
C GLN A 23 10.85 -19.34 4.58
N TRP A 24 11.90 -19.42 3.76
CA TRP A 24 12.63 -18.25 3.28
C TRP A 24 11.72 -17.24 2.60
N LEU A 25 10.77 -17.69 1.76
CA LEU A 25 9.84 -16.79 1.08
C LEU A 25 8.98 -16.00 2.06
N ASP A 26 8.29 -16.69 2.97
CA ASP A 26 7.39 -16.04 3.92
C ASP A 26 8.15 -15.11 4.87
N TRP A 27 9.34 -15.54 5.31
CA TRP A 27 10.22 -14.73 6.14
C TRP A 27 10.73 -13.48 5.41
N PHE A 28 11.26 -13.64 4.19
CA PHE A 28 11.79 -12.54 3.38
C PHE A 28 10.72 -11.47 3.14
N PHE A 29 9.51 -11.88 2.76
CA PHE A 29 8.43 -10.92 2.52
C PHE A 29 7.92 -10.27 3.81
N ALA A 30 7.89 -10.99 4.94
CA ALA A 30 7.57 -10.39 6.24
C ALA A 30 8.62 -9.34 6.64
N LEU A 31 9.91 -9.67 6.54
CA LEU A 31 11.01 -8.74 6.79
C LEU A 31 10.90 -7.50 5.89
N ARG A 32 10.64 -7.70 4.60
CA ARG A 32 10.46 -6.61 3.63
C ARG A 32 9.32 -5.69 4.01
N THR A 33 8.16 -6.24 4.34
CA THR A 33 6.99 -5.45 4.76
C THR A 33 7.30 -4.61 6.00
N GLN A 34 7.98 -5.19 6.99
CA GLN A 34 8.34 -4.48 8.21
C GLN A 34 9.40 -3.39 7.95
N ALA A 35 10.43 -3.69 7.17
CA ALA A 35 11.45 -2.72 6.77
C ALA A 35 10.89 -1.55 5.94
N LEU A 36 9.93 -1.82 5.05
CA LEU A 36 9.23 -0.77 4.31
C LEU A 36 8.40 0.12 5.23
N SER A 37 7.75 -0.45 6.26
CA SER A 37 6.91 0.31 7.20
C SER A 37 7.69 1.36 8.01
N ILE A 38 8.98 1.11 8.27
CA ILE A 38 9.87 2.05 8.96
C ILE A 38 10.82 2.77 7.99
N GLY A 39 10.70 2.54 6.68
CA GLY A 39 11.51 3.19 5.64
C GLY A 39 13.01 2.94 5.77
N ILE A 40 13.42 1.67 5.75
CA ILE A 40 14.84 1.26 5.71
C ILE A 40 15.11 0.08 4.74
N TRP A 41 14.11 -0.30 3.93
CA TRP A 41 14.24 -1.44 3.01
C TRP A 41 15.41 -1.28 2.03
N ASP A 42 15.66 -0.06 1.58
CA ASP A 42 16.74 0.32 0.69
C ASP A 42 18.14 -0.03 1.23
N LYS A 43 18.29 -0.22 2.54
CA LYS A 43 19.53 -0.62 3.24
C LYS A 43 19.61 -2.11 3.57
N ILE A 44 18.55 -2.86 3.25
CA ILE A 44 18.38 -4.27 3.62
C ILE A 44 18.32 -5.17 2.40
N ASP A 45 17.77 -4.68 1.29
CA ASP A 45 17.48 -5.48 0.10
C ASP A 45 18.71 -6.27 -0.40
N PRO A 46 18.75 -7.60 -0.22
CA PRO A 46 19.93 -8.41 -0.50
C PRO A 46 20.19 -8.61 -1.99
N TYR A 47 19.21 -8.29 -2.85
CA TYR A 47 19.30 -8.42 -4.31
C TYR A 47 19.89 -7.19 -5.00
N GLU A 48 19.97 -6.07 -4.29
CA GLU A 48 20.66 -4.87 -4.74
C GLU A 48 22.17 -4.96 -4.39
N PRO A 49 23.04 -4.25 -5.14
CA PRO A 49 24.46 -4.17 -4.80
C PRO A 49 24.68 -3.41 -3.49
N ASP A 50 25.81 -3.67 -2.83
CA ASP A 50 26.24 -2.89 -1.67
C ASP A 50 26.55 -1.45 -2.11
N LYS A 51 26.16 -0.49 -1.27
CA LYS A 51 26.38 0.93 -1.48
C LYS A 51 27.19 1.50 -0.31
N ASP A 52 28.00 2.52 -0.56
CA ASP A 52 28.80 3.17 0.48
C ASP A 52 27.91 3.71 1.61
N ASP A 53 26.71 4.20 1.25
CA ASP A 53 25.73 4.71 2.19
C ASP A 53 24.93 3.61 2.92
N ASP A 54 25.24 2.33 2.74
CA ASP A 54 24.71 1.22 3.54
C ASP A 54 25.40 1.10 4.91
N GLU A 55 26.63 1.60 5.02
CA GLU A 55 27.33 1.62 6.29
C GLU A 55 26.77 2.71 7.20
N LEU A 56 26.52 2.33 8.45
CA LEU A 56 26.10 3.25 9.49
C LEU A 56 27.33 3.87 10.14
N VAL A 57 27.77 5.00 9.61
CA VAL A 57 28.95 5.72 10.09
C VAL A 57 28.55 6.76 11.13
N PHE A 58 29.21 6.75 12.29
CA PHE A 58 29.02 7.77 13.31
C PHE A 58 29.57 9.11 12.80
N PRO A 59 28.81 10.23 12.88
CA PRO A 59 29.29 11.52 12.40
C PRO A 59 30.55 11.97 13.12
N GLU A 60 31.55 12.45 12.38
CA GLU A 60 32.75 13.03 12.97
C GLU A 60 32.41 14.37 13.64
N LEU A 61 32.59 14.41 14.96
CA LEU A 61 32.36 15.60 15.77
C LEU A 61 33.70 16.26 16.09
N GLU A 62 33.97 17.38 15.44
CA GLU A 62 35.16 18.17 15.73
C GLU A 62 34.95 19.03 16.96
N ASN A 63 36.02 19.17 17.75
CA ASN A 63 36.05 20.12 18.84
C ASN A 63 36.37 21.54 18.34
N TYR A 64 36.18 22.52 19.23
CA TYR A 64 36.39 23.94 18.92
C TYR A 64 37.80 24.25 18.39
N GLU A 65 38.84 23.65 18.98
CA GLU A 65 40.23 23.92 18.59
C GLU A 65 40.53 23.39 17.19
N GLN A 66 40.10 22.15 16.90
CA GLN A 66 40.22 21.53 15.58
C GLN A 66 39.50 22.36 14.50
N PHE A 67 38.27 22.78 14.79
CA PHE A 67 37.48 23.58 13.87
C PHE A 67 38.10 24.96 13.62
N ARG A 68 38.58 25.62 14.68
CA ARG A 68 39.28 26.91 14.60
C ARG A 68 40.54 26.80 13.76
N ASP A 69 41.38 25.81 14.04
CA ASP A 69 42.66 25.64 13.36
C ASP A 69 42.46 25.34 11.88
N ARG A 70 41.44 24.54 11.53
CA ARG A 70 41.03 24.33 10.13
C ARG A 70 40.63 25.63 9.43
N LEU A 71 39.77 26.45 10.06
CA LEU A 71 39.35 27.73 9.46
C LEU A 71 40.52 28.70 9.25
N MET A 72 41.48 28.71 10.18
CA MET A 72 42.69 29.53 10.08
C MET A 72 43.57 29.06 8.91
N GLU A 73 43.73 27.75 8.73
CA GLU A 73 44.50 27.19 7.63
C GLU A 73 43.79 27.38 6.27
N GLU A 74 42.47 27.18 6.18
CA GLU A 74 41.69 27.44 4.97
C GLU A 74 41.79 28.90 4.50
N ALA A 75 41.77 29.85 5.45
CA ALA A 75 41.95 31.27 5.12
C ALA A 75 43.35 31.56 4.59
N ARG A 76 44.37 30.92 5.17
CA ARG A 76 45.77 31.02 4.72
C ARG A 76 45.96 30.44 3.32
N GLU A 77 45.46 29.24 3.06
CA GLU A 77 45.51 28.59 1.75
C GLU A 77 44.77 29.39 0.67
N ALA A 78 43.65 30.01 1.03
CA ALA A 78 42.87 30.85 0.13
C ALA A 78 43.42 32.27 -0.06
N ASN A 79 44.55 32.63 0.56
CA ASN A 79 45.08 34.01 0.62
C ASN A 79 44.03 35.05 1.06
N LYS A 80 43.15 34.69 2.00
CA LYS A 80 42.12 35.54 2.58
C LYS A 80 42.59 36.13 3.92
N PRO A 81 42.03 37.27 4.37
CA PRO A 81 42.28 37.77 5.71
C PRO A 81 41.89 36.72 6.76
N ALA A 82 42.66 36.64 7.85
CA ALA A 82 42.40 35.72 8.94
C ALA A 82 41.00 35.99 9.54
N PRO A 83 40.18 34.94 9.80
CA PRO A 83 38.88 35.10 10.41
C PRO A 83 38.98 35.81 11.76
N THR A 84 38.05 36.73 12.06
CA THR A 84 37.98 37.34 13.39
C THR A 84 37.42 36.34 14.40
N THR A 85 37.60 36.61 15.69
CA THR A 85 36.99 35.79 16.76
C THR A 85 35.47 35.70 16.60
N THR A 86 34.81 36.78 16.20
CA THR A 86 33.36 36.80 15.95
C THR A 86 32.98 35.89 14.78
N ASP A 87 33.75 35.91 13.68
CA ASP A 87 33.51 35.04 12.52
C ASP A 87 33.65 33.56 12.89
N ILE A 88 34.68 33.23 13.69
CA ILE A 88 34.93 31.88 14.20
C ILE A 88 33.76 31.44 15.10
N MET A 89 33.27 32.30 16.01
CA MET A 89 32.13 31.97 16.87
C MET A 89 30.84 31.71 16.06
N ILE A 90 30.57 32.50 15.03
CA ILE A 90 29.41 32.29 14.14
C ILE A 90 29.55 30.95 13.41
N ALA A 91 30.73 30.67 12.83
CA ALA A 91 30.98 29.44 12.11
C ALA A 91 30.90 28.20 13.01
N VAL A 92 31.39 28.28 14.25
CA VAL A 92 31.24 27.22 15.26
C VAL A 92 29.77 26.98 15.61
N GLY A 93 28.97 28.04 15.73
CA GLY A 93 27.52 27.91 15.96
C GLY A 93 26.82 27.16 14.83
N VAL A 94 27.16 27.48 13.57
CA VAL A 94 26.65 26.76 12.39
C VAL A 94 27.12 25.30 12.38
N GLN A 95 28.40 25.05 12.65
CA GLN A 95 28.94 23.70 12.69
C GLN A 95 28.30 22.85 13.78
N SER A 96 28.06 23.42 14.97
CA SER A 96 27.38 22.74 16.07
C SER A 96 25.96 22.33 15.67
N THR A 97 25.24 23.24 15.00
CA THR A 97 23.89 22.95 14.49
C THR A 97 23.92 21.84 13.43
N ASN A 98 24.89 21.88 12.51
CA ASN A 98 25.06 20.83 11.50
C ASN A 98 25.39 19.48 12.14
N ALA A 99 26.26 19.46 13.16
CA ALA A 99 26.61 18.26 13.91
C ALA A 99 25.41 17.67 14.64
N GLU A 100 24.56 18.50 15.26
CA GLU A 100 23.30 18.07 15.89
C GLU A 100 22.36 17.41 14.87
N ILE A 101 22.22 18.00 13.68
CA ILE A 101 21.41 17.43 12.60
C ILE A 101 21.97 16.07 12.17
N GLN A 102 23.29 15.97 11.92
CA GLN A 102 23.92 14.72 11.52
C GLN A 102 23.76 13.63 12.59
N LEU A 103 23.92 13.99 13.87
CA LEU A 103 23.72 13.07 14.98
C LEU A 103 22.26 12.58 15.04
N SER A 104 21.29 13.47 14.85
CA SER A 104 19.87 13.08 14.83
C SER A 104 19.53 12.11 13.68
N ILE A 105 20.10 12.32 12.50
CA ILE A 105 19.94 11.44 11.33
C ILE A 105 20.56 10.07 11.64
N TYR A 106 21.76 10.07 12.20
CA TYR A 106 22.45 8.86 12.63
C TYR A 106 21.61 8.07 13.65
N GLU A 107 21.13 8.72 14.70
CA GLU A 107 20.34 8.07 15.76
C GLU A 107 19.05 7.47 15.21
N TYR A 108 18.36 8.20 14.33
CA TYR A 108 17.14 7.74 13.67
C TYR A 108 17.41 6.47 12.84
N ARG A 109 18.50 6.47 12.06
CA ARG A 109 18.90 5.30 11.27
C ARG A 109 19.35 4.14 12.17
N ALA A 110 20.17 4.41 13.18
CA ALA A 110 20.65 3.42 14.13
C ALA A 110 19.51 2.71 14.87
N ALA A 111 18.46 3.45 15.24
CA ALA A 111 17.27 2.90 15.87
C ALA A 111 16.53 1.91 14.94
N LYS A 112 16.33 2.28 13.67
CA LYS A 112 15.71 1.40 12.67
C LYS A 112 16.56 0.16 12.40
N GLU A 113 17.88 0.33 12.25
CA GLU A 113 18.77 -0.79 12.01
C GLU A 113 18.77 -1.76 13.18
N ARG A 114 18.78 -1.25 14.41
CA ARG A 114 18.69 -2.06 15.63
C ARG A 114 17.39 -2.86 15.67
N ALA A 115 16.25 -2.25 15.37
CA ALA A 115 14.96 -2.94 15.37
C ALA A 115 14.94 -4.11 14.37
N ILE A 116 15.49 -3.90 13.18
CA ILE A 116 15.60 -4.96 12.16
C ILE A 116 16.58 -6.06 12.59
N ARG A 117 17.73 -5.72 13.18
CA ARG A 117 18.68 -6.72 13.69
C ARG A 117 18.06 -7.59 14.77
N VAL A 118 17.28 -7.00 15.69
CA VAL A 118 16.55 -7.74 16.72
C VAL A 118 15.54 -8.68 16.08
N LEU A 119 14.73 -8.20 15.13
CA LEU A 119 13.78 -9.03 14.40
C LEU A 119 14.46 -10.23 13.70
N ILE A 120 15.58 -9.99 13.00
CA ILE A 120 16.35 -11.06 12.33
C ILE A 120 16.86 -12.06 13.37
N MET A 121 17.46 -11.59 14.45
CA MET A 121 17.97 -12.44 15.54
C MET A 121 16.86 -13.30 16.18
N GLU A 122 15.66 -12.75 16.35
CA GLU A 122 14.54 -13.45 16.96
C GLU A 122 13.88 -14.46 16.03
N THR A 123 13.86 -14.20 14.72
CA THR A 123 13.11 -15.01 13.75
C THR A 123 13.97 -16.04 13.03
N VAL A 124 15.27 -15.80 12.88
CA VAL A 124 16.21 -16.71 12.22
C VAL A 124 16.76 -17.73 13.22
N ARG A 125 16.90 -18.98 12.77
CA ARG A 125 17.57 -20.03 13.57
C ARG A 125 18.95 -19.57 14.02
N ARG A 126 19.21 -19.67 15.32
CA ARG A 126 20.43 -19.18 15.99
C ARG A 126 21.73 -19.60 15.30
N SER A 127 21.87 -20.86 14.91
CA SER A 127 23.07 -21.37 14.25
C SER A 127 23.34 -20.70 12.90
N ILE A 128 22.29 -20.34 12.16
CA ILE A 128 22.39 -19.64 10.87
C ILE A 128 22.70 -18.18 11.10
N TYR A 129 22.05 -17.55 12.08
CA TYR A 129 22.35 -16.17 12.48
C TYR A 129 23.83 -16.01 12.85
N GLU A 130 24.36 -16.90 13.71
CA GLU A 130 25.77 -16.89 14.13
C GLU A 130 26.71 -17.13 12.93
N ALA A 131 26.40 -18.09 12.06
CA ALA A 131 27.19 -18.34 10.85
C ALA A 131 27.19 -17.14 9.89
N ALA A 132 26.05 -16.45 9.74
CA ALA A 132 25.90 -15.32 8.83
C ALA A 132 26.74 -14.11 9.28
N ILE A 133 26.81 -13.86 10.59
CA ILE A 133 27.71 -12.87 11.18
C ILE A 133 29.18 -13.21 10.90
N LEU A 134 29.56 -14.47 11.09
CA LEU A 134 30.95 -14.92 10.88
C LEU A 134 31.39 -14.92 9.41
N SER A 135 30.45 -14.81 8.47
CA SER A 135 30.75 -14.82 7.04
C SER A 135 31.44 -13.53 6.55
N HIS A 136 31.38 -12.44 7.32
CA HIS A 136 32.02 -11.17 7.02
C HIS A 136 32.85 -10.70 8.23
N PRO A 137 34.18 -10.90 8.24
CA PRO A 137 35.02 -10.42 9.33
C PRO A 137 35.09 -8.88 9.31
N GLY A 138 34.36 -8.21 10.20
CA GLY A 138 34.32 -6.74 10.32
C GLY A 138 32.94 -6.16 10.64
N SER A 139 32.73 -4.88 10.35
CA SER A 139 31.41 -4.25 10.35
C SER A 139 30.59 -4.80 9.18
N GLN A 140 29.53 -5.55 9.47
CA GLN A 140 28.62 -6.07 8.44
C GLN A 140 27.40 -5.16 8.31
N THR A 141 27.15 -4.65 7.10
CA THR A 141 25.92 -3.89 6.82
C THR A 141 24.69 -4.79 6.96
N LEU A 142 23.51 -4.20 7.15
CA LEU A 142 22.27 -4.97 7.21
C LEU A 142 22.04 -5.78 5.91
N ARG A 143 22.31 -5.17 4.76
CA ARG A 143 22.22 -5.81 3.45
C ARG A 143 23.09 -7.06 3.37
N GLN A 144 24.36 -6.92 3.75
CA GLN A 144 25.31 -8.04 3.76
C GLN A 144 24.87 -9.15 4.70
N HIS A 145 24.31 -8.80 5.87
CA HIS A 145 23.82 -9.78 6.83
C HIS A 145 22.64 -10.59 6.26
N VAL A 146 21.64 -9.92 5.68
CA VAL A 146 20.51 -10.61 5.05
C VAL A 146 20.96 -11.43 3.84
N ARG A 147 21.91 -10.94 3.05
CA ARG A 147 22.48 -11.68 1.92
C ARG A 147 23.26 -12.92 2.38
N SER A 148 23.99 -12.85 3.49
CA SER A 148 24.62 -14.02 4.10
C SER A 148 23.61 -15.07 4.52
N ILE A 149 22.51 -14.67 5.19
CA ILE A 149 21.42 -15.58 5.56
C ILE A 149 20.78 -16.19 4.31
N GLN A 150 20.54 -15.36 3.28
CA GLN A 150 20.03 -15.83 1.99
C GLN A 150 20.92 -16.91 1.40
N ASN A 151 22.24 -16.70 1.32
CA ASN A 151 23.15 -17.67 0.70
C ASN A 151 23.17 -19.02 1.41
N MET A 152 22.84 -19.06 2.71
CA MET A 152 22.74 -20.29 3.50
C MET A 152 21.46 -21.09 3.24
N TYR A 153 20.35 -20.42 2.88
CA TYR A 153 19.06 -21.08 2.62
C TYR A 153 18.71 -21.22 1.14
N VAL A 154 19.18 -20.27 0.33
CA VAL A 154 18.86 -20.10 -1.08
C VAL A 154 20.16 -19.90 -1.85
N SER A 155 20.91 -20.99 -2.00
CA SER A 155 22.16 -21.00 -2.75
C SER A 155 21.93 -20.91 -4.27
N ASN A 156 20.68 -21.02 -4.75
CA ASN A 156 20.33 -20.95 -6.17
C ASN A 156 19.11 -20.04 -6.41
N LEU A 157 19.36 -18.86 -7.00
CA LEU A 157 18.32 -17.88 -7.33
C LEU A 157 17.28 -18.40 -8.34
N GLU A 158 17.69 -19.25 -9.28
CA GLU A 158 16.78 -19.83 -10.27
C GLU A 158 15.83 -20.84 -9.63
N PHE A 159 16.32 -21.64 -8.69
CA PHE A 159 15.45 -22.50 -7.87
C PHE A 159 14.44 -21.69 -7.06
N PHE A 160 14.85 -20.52 -6.55
CA PHE A 160 13.96 -19.62 -5.82
C PHE A 160 12.89 -18.99 -6.70
N LYS A 161 13.24 -18.51 -7.90
CA LYS A 161 12.25 -18.04 -8.89
C LYS A 161 11.28 -19.15 -9.28
N MET A 162 11.78 -20.37 -9.52
CA MET A 162 10.95 -21.53 -9.80
C MET A 162 9.93 -21.80 -8.69
N ARG A 163 10.33 -21.68 -7.41
CA ARG A 163 9.41 -21.83 -6.26
C ARG A 163 8.37 -20.73 -6.18
N ILE A 164 8.72 -19.48 -6.51
CA ILE A 164 7.76 -18.37 -6.61
C ILE A 164 6.72 -18.67 -7.69
N ASP A 165 7.17 -19.12 -8.86
CA ASP A 165 6.31 -19.48 -9.98
C ASP A 165 5.39 -20.66 -9.65
N GLU A 166 5.91 -21.67 -8.95
CA GLU A 166 5.14 -22.81 -8.47
C GLU A 166 4.07 -22.39 -7.45
N ALA A 167 4.44 -21.57 -6.46
CA ALA A 167 3.50 -21.05 -5.47
C ALA A 167 2.40 -20.19 -6.12
N TYR A 168 2.76 -19.33 -7.08
CA TYR A 168 1.79 -18.53 -7.82
C TYR A 168 0.79 -19.40 -8.60
N ARG A 169 1.29 -20.39 -9.34
CA ARG A 169 0.43 -21.34 -10.09
C ARG A 169 -0.42 -22.21 -9.17
N ALA A 170 0.10 -22.62 -8.02
CA ALA A 170 -0.66 -23.38 -7.03
C ALA A 170 -1.88 -22.58 -6.56
N VAL A 171 -1.71 -21.28 -6.26
CA VAL A 171 -2.83 -20.42 -5.87
C VAL A 171 -3.85 -20.27 -7.00
N LEU A 172 -3.43 -20.14 -8.26
CA LEU A 172 -4.38 -20.15 -9.38
C LEU A 172 -5.19 -21.46 -9.46
N ALA A 173 -4.53 -22.60 -9.20
CA ALA A 173 -5.16 -23.92 -9.22
C ALA A 173 -6.14 -24.15 -8.05
N GLU A 174 -6.02 -23.43 -6.92
CA GLU A 174 -6.97 -23.51 -5.79
C GLU A 174 -8.41 -23.23 -6.21
N THR A 175 -8.62 -22.43 -7.26
CA THR A 175 -9.96 -22.13 -7.80
C THR A 175 -10.70 -23.38 -8.27
N GLN A 176 -9.97 -24.43 -8.68
CA GLN A 176 -10.53 -25.70 -9.14
C GLN A 176 -10.95 -26.61 -7.98
N VAL A 177 -10.55 -26.30 -6.75
CA VAL A 177 -10.89 -27.08 -5.56
C VAL A 177 -12.30 -26.70 -5.09
N LYS A 178 -13.14 -27.71 -4.82
CA LYS A 178 -14.51 -27.47 -4.32
C LYS A 178 -14.47 -26.74 -2.98
N GLY A 179 -15.32 -25.72 -2.84
CA GLY A 179 -15.45 -24.93 -1.60
C GLY A 179 -14.44 -23.80 -1.46
N CYS A 180 -13.70 -23.46 -2.51
CA CYS A 180 -12.83 -22.29 -2.53
C CYS A 180 -13.67 -20.99 -2.43
N GLU A 181 -13.40 -20.19 -1.40
CA GLU A 181 -14.12 -18.95 -1.12
C GLU A 181 -13.44 -17.78 -1.87
N PRO A 182 -14.16 -17.01 -2.72
CA PRO A 182 -13.54 -16.06 -3.65
C PRO A 182 -12.74 -14.93 -2.99
N GLU A 183 -13.19 -14.39 -1.85
CA GLU A 183 -12.53 -13.25 -1.19
C GLU A 183 -11.25 -13.73 -0.51
N ALA A 184 -11.33 -14.80 0.30
CA ALA A 184 -10.14 -15.41 0.89
C ALA A 184 -9.12 -15.88 -0.15
N TRP A 185 -9.57 -16.46 -1.26
CA TRP A 185 -8.70 -16.83 -2.38
C TRP A 185 -8.01 -15.60 -2.99
N LEU A 186 -8.76 -14.53 -3.25
CA LEU A 186 -8.21 -13.32 -3.85
C LEU A 186 -7.15 -12.66 -2.96
N HIS A 187 -7.30 -12.73 -1.64
CA HIS A 187 -6.27 -12.29 -0.69
C HIS A 187 -4.98 -13.12 -0.84
N ARG A 188 -5.07 -14.45 -0.89
CA ARG A 188 -3.90 -15.32 -1.12
C ARG A 188 -3.27 -15.08 -2.50
N TRP A 189 -4.10 -14.92 -3.53
CA TRP A 189 -3.63 -14.62 -4.88
C TRP A 189 -2.88 -13.29 -4.93
N ARG A 190 -3.38 -12.23 -4.28
CA ARG A 190 -2.68 -10.94 -4.21
C ARG A 190 -1.30 -11.07 -3.57
N GLN A 191 -1.20 -11.83 -2.48
CA GLN A 191 0.08 -12.10 -1.85
C GLN A 191 1.03 -12.81 -2.83
N ALA A 192 0.58 -13.89 -3.49
CA ALA A 192 1.39 -14.60 -4.46
C ALA A 192 1.77 -13.74 -5.68
N PHE A 193 0.86 -12.91 -6.18
CA PHE A 193 1.09 -11.96 -7.27
C PHE A 193 2.17 -10.94 -6.91
N THR A 194 2.08 -10.29 -5.74
CA THR A 194 3.11 -9.33 -5.29
C THR A 194 4.48 -9.99 -5.16
N ARG A 195 4.53 -11.25 -4.73
CA ARG A 195 5.78 -12.02 -4.66
C ARG A 195 6.36 -12.28 -6.06
N ALA A 196 5.52 -12.76 -6.98
CA ALA A 196 5.90 -13.05 -8.36
C ALA A 196 6.31 -11.78 -9.13
N GLU A 197 5.60 -10.67 -8.94
CA GLU A 197 5.90 -9.38 -9.57
C GLU A 197 7.23 -8.81 -9.08
N ALA A 198 7.51 -8.89 -7.77
CA ALA A 198 8.77 -8.41 -7.19
C ALA A 198 10.01 -9.09 -7.76
N PHE A 199 9.89 -10.33 -8.25
CA PHE A 199 10.98 -11.10 -8.85
C PHE A 199 10.88 -11.23 -10.37
N GLY A 200 10.00 -10.45 -11.00
CA GLY A 200 9.89 -10.41 -12.46
C GLY A 200 9.42 -11.72 -13.09
N SER A 201 8.56 -12.48 -12.39
CA SER A 201 8.01 -13.74 -12.91
C SER A 201 7.26 -13.51 -14.23
N LEU A 202 7.51 -14.39 -15.20
CA LEU A 202 6.84 -14.35 -16.50
C LEU A 202 5.34 -14.69 -16.40
N TYR A 203 4.92 -15.38 -15.33
CA TYR A 203 3.52 -15.79 -15.13
C TYR A 203 2.60 -14.64 -14.73
N VAL A 204 3.15 -13.53 -14.24
CA VAL A 204 2.37 -12.33 -13.88
C VAL A 204 2.52 -11.20 -14.89
N GLN A 205 3.36 -11.39 -15.91
CA GLN A 205 3.64 -10.40 -16.93
C GLN A 205 2.86 -10.64 -18.22
N GLY A 206 2.60 -9.54 -18.94
CA GLY A 206 1.98 -9.56 -20.26
C GLY A 206 0.56 -10.13 -20.29
N ASP A 207 0.10 -10.43 -21.51
CA ASP A 207 -1.25 -10.93 -21.74
C ASP A 207 -1.47 -12.33 -21.13
N ARG A 208 -0.42 -13.16 -21.02
CA ARG A 208 -0.53 -14.53 -20.49
C ARG A 208 -1.00 -14.53 -19.03
N GLY A 209 -0.38 -13.72 -18.17
CA GLY A 209 -0.78 -13.64 -16.76
C GLY A 209 -2.23 -13.18 -16.59
N VAL A 210 -2.71 -12.31 -17.48
CA VAL A 210 -4.12 -11.89 -17.49
C VAL A 210 -5.03 -13.05 -17.88
N PHE A 211 -4.71 -13.78 -18.95
CA PHE A 211 -5.51 -14.93 -19.36
C PHE A 211 -5.54 -16.04 -18.31
N ASP A 212 -4.42 -16.35 -17.67
CA ASP A 212 -4.36 -17.37 -16.62
C ASP A 212 -5.19 -16.95 -15.39
N PHE A 213 -5.18 -15.66 -15.02
CA PHE A 213 -6.04 -15.13 -13.97
C PHE A 213 -7.53 -15.18 -14.35
N LEU A 214 -7.88 -14.75 -15.56
CA LEU A 214 -9.26 -14.79 -16.06
C LEU A 214 -9.80 -16.23 -16.10
N ALA A 215 -8.96 -17.18 -16.51
CA ALA A 215 -9.30 -18.60 -16.50
C ALA A 215 -9.58 -19.10 -15.07
N ALA A 216 -8.75 -18.71 -14.09
CA ALA A 216 -8.94 -19.09 -12.69
C ALA A 216 -10.25 -18.53 -12.11
N ILE A 217 -10.54 -17.25 -12.31
CA ILE A 217 -11.76 -16.63 -11.76
C ILE A 217 -13.05 -17.07 -12.47
N SER A 218 -12.94 -17.64 -13.68
CA SER A 218 -14.10 -18.12 -14.44
C SER A 218 -14.91 -19.20 -13.70
N VAL A 219 -14.28 -19.88 -12.73
CA VAL A 219 -14.94 -20.84 -11.84
C VAL A 219 -15.91 -20.16 -10.87
N PHE A 220 -15.62 -18.93 -10.46
CA PHE A 220 -16.45 -18.16 -9.52
C PHE A 220 -17.51 -17.33 -10.24
N VAL A 221 -17.12 -16.69 -11.34
CA VAL A 221 -17.95 -15.73 -12.08
C VAL A 221 -17.59 -15.83 -13.57
N GLU A 222 -18.59 -15.93 -14.44
CA GLU A 222 -18.35 -15.87 -15.89
C GLU A 222 -17.73 -14.51 -16.25
N PRO A 223 -16.53 -14.47 -16.87
CA PRO A 223 -15.82 -13.23 -17.14
C PRO A 223 -16.40 -12.47 -18.34
N GLU A 224 -17.69 -12.60 -18.67
CA GLU A 224 -18.33 -11.95 -19.83
C GLU A 224 -18.12 -10.43 -19.84
N TRP A 225 -18.03 -9.82 -18.64
CA TRP A 225 -17.73 -8.40 -18.44
C TRP A 225 -16.28 -8.00 -18.83
N MET A 226 -15.37 -8.96 -19.03
CA MET A 226 -13.98 -8.75 -19.48
C MET A 226 -13.67 -9.36 -20.85
N VAL A 227 -14.38 -10.43 -21.24
CA VAL A 227 -14.15 -11.15 -22.51
C VAL A 227 -14.29 -10.20 -23.70
N GLY A 228 -15.25 -9.26 -23.67
CA GLY A 228 -15.41 -8.23 -24.70
C GLY A 228 -14.24 -7.23 -24.77
N GLU A 229 -13.66 -6.83 -23.65
CA GLU A 229 -12.56 -5.84 -23.64
C GLU A 229 -11.19 -6.43 -24.00
N TYR A 230 -10.98 -7.73 -23.78
CA TYR A 230 -9.69 -8.39 -24.01
C TYR A 230 -9.60 -9.16 -25.34
N LEU A 231 -10.72 -9.65 -25.88
CA LEU A 231 -10.77 -10.40 -27.16
C LEU A 231 -11.14 -9.53 -28.36
N LEU A 232 -11.73 -8.35 -28.16
CA LEU A 232 -11.96 -7.43 -29.26
C LEU A 232 -10.67 -6.65 -29.55
N PRO A 233 -10.29 -6.45 -30.84
CA PRO A 233 -9.23 -5.52 -31.21
C PRO A 233 -9.72 -4.10 -30.86
N SER A 234 -9.43 -3.66 -29.63
CA SER A 234 -9.76 -2.30 -29.20
C SER A 234 -8.69 -1.36 -29.74
N ASN A 235 -9.11 -0.29 -30.43
CA ASN A 235 -8.26 0.81 -30.92
C ASN A 235 -7.65 1.67 -29.79
N SER A 236 -7.69 1.19 -28.55
CA SER A 236 -7.05 1.80 -27.39
C SER A 236 -5.70 1.14 -27.16
N ASP A 237 -4.60 1.90 -27.28
CA ASP A 237 -3.21 1.47 -27.10
C ASP A 237 -2.85 0.83 -25.73
N LYS A 238 -3.81 0.63 -24.83
CA LYS A 238 -3.57 0.08 -23.49
C LYS A 238 -4.58 -0.99 -23.13
N LYS A 239 -4.23 -2.25 -23.43
CA LYS A 239 -4.90 -3.42 -22.83
C LYS A 239 -4.77 -3.35 -21.29
N PRO A 240 -5.82 -3.69 -20.53
CA PRO A 240 -5.78 -3.58 -19.07
C PRO A 240 -4.84 -4.64 -18.48
N ASN A 241 -3.79 -4.23 -17.78
CA ASN A 241 -2.86 -5.17 -17.14
C ASN A 241 -3.53 -6.00 -16.01
N LEU A 242 -2.84 -7.07 -15.57
CA LEU A 242 -3.31 -7.99 -14.54
C LEU A 242 -3.77 -7.28 -13.25
N HIS A 243 -3.06 -6.23 -12.84
CA HIS A 243 -3.44 -5.41 -11.70
C HIS A 243 -4.84 -4.78 -11.90
N THR A 244 -5.07 -4.13 -13.05
CA THR A 244 -6.37 -3.53 -13.40
C THR A 244 -7.48 -4.57 -13.41
N VAL A 245 -7.23 -5.75 -13.98
CA VAL A 245 -8.21 -6.85 -14.04
C VAL A 245 -8.56 -7.35 -12.64
N SER A 246 -7.56 -7.58 -11.78
CA SER A 246 -7.77 -8.06 -10.42
C SER A 246 -8.54 -7.08 -9.52
N GLN A 247 -8.32 -5.77 -9.70
CA GLN A 247 -9.06 -4.73 -8.98
C GLN A 247 -10.55 -4.73 -9.36
N ARG A 248 -10.85 -4.89 -10.66
CA ARG A 248 -12.24 -4.97 -11.11
C ARG A 248 -12.93 -6.22 -10.59
N PHE A 249 -12.24 -7.36 -10.57
CA PHE A 249 -12.77 -8.58 -9.96
C PHE A 249 -13.06 -8.40 -8.46
N TYR A 250 -12.15 -7.77 -7.71
CA TYR A 250 -12.39 -7.41 -6.31
C TYR A 250 -13.66 -6.59 -6.13
N HIS A 251 -13.84 -5.53 -6.92
CA HIS A 251 -15.06 -4.73 -6.89
C HIS A 251 -16.29 -5.54 -7.24
N HIS A 252 -16.18 -6.51 -8.15
CA HIS A 252 -17.30 -7.37 -8.54
C HIS A 252 -17.75 -8.28 -7.39
N ILE A 253 -16.83 -8.94 -6.70
CA ILE A 253 -17.17 -9.87 -5.61
C ILE A 253 -17.55 -9.16 -4.30
N THR A 254 -17.11 -7.92 -4.10
CA THR A 254 -17.42 -7.11 -2.91
C THR A 254 -18.59 -6.14 -3.11
N SER A 255 -19.12 -6.01 -4.33
CA SER A 255 -20.26 -5.14 -4.57
C SER A 255 -21.53 -5.71 -3.92
N PRO A 256 -22.27 -4.93 -3.12
CA PRO A 256 -23.54 -5.36 -2.51
C PRO A 256 -24.70 -5.49 -3.52
N LEU A 257 -24.46 -5.20 -4.81
CA LEU A 257 -25.44 -5.42 -5.86
C LEU A 257 -25.37 -6.89 -6.30
N PRO A 258 -26.51 -7.59 -6.42
CA PRO A 258 -26.50 -9.04 -6.62
C PRO A 258 -25.78 -9.38 -7.94
N PRO A 259 -24.74 -10.24 -7.92
CA PRO A 259 -24.19 -10.76 -9.15
C PRO A 259 -25.26 -11.62 -9.81
N TYR A 260 -25.38 -11.44 -11.12
CA TYR A 260 -26.26 -12.22 -11.97
C TYR A 260 -26.13 -13.73 -11.66
N SER A 261 -27.30 -14.37 -11.68
CA SER A 261 -27.60 -15.78 -11.45
C SER A 261 -26.45 -16.77 -11.61
N LYS A 262 -26.30 -17.64 -10.61
CA LYS A 262 -25.54 -18.91 -10.70
C LYS A 262 -25.87 -19.65 -12.03
N PRO A 263 -24.89 -20.24 -12.72
CA PRO A 263 -25.12 -20.95 -13.97
C PRO A 263 -25.84 -22.27 -13.69
N GLY A 264 -27.09 -22.34 -14.14
CA GLY A 264 -27.96 -23.49 -13.94
C GLY A 264 -29.37 -23.28 -14.47
N SER A 265 -29.54 -22.53 -15.56
CA SER A 265 -30.81 -22.57 -16.29
C SER A 265 -30.59 -22.17 -17.74
N SER A 266 -30.89 -23.13 -18.62
CA SER A 266 -30.77 -23.09 -20.06
C SER A 266 -31.34 -21.82 -20.70
N SER A 267 -30.58 -21.33 -21.69
CA SER A 267 -31.03 -20.72 -22.95
C SER A 267 -32.55 -20.52 -23.08
N THR A 268 -32.99 -19.28 -22.98
CA THR A 268 -34.07 -18.76 -23.83
C THR A 268 -33.85 -17.29 -24.07
N LYS A 269 -33.78 -16.93 -25.37
CA LYS A 269 -33.79 -15.57 -25.89
C LYS A 269 -34.79 -14.71 -25.11
N ARG A 270 -34.34 -13.68 -24.40
CA ARG A 270 -35.22 -12.63 -23.86
C ARG A 270 -35.00 -11.33 -24.60
N THR A 271 -35.92 -11.11 -25.52
CA THR A 271 -36.42 -9.81 -25.97
C THR A 271 -36.38 -8.77 -24.85
N LYS A 272 -35.88 -7.58 -25.16
CA LYS A 272 -35.88 -6.39 -24.29
C LYS A 272 -37.32 -6.06 -23.87
N ALA A 273 -37.75 -6.56 -22.72
CA ALA A 273 -38.93 -6.06 -22.02
C ALA A 273 -38.51 -4.78 -21.29
N LYS A 274 -38.99 -3.64 -21.78
CA LYS A 274 -38.94 -2.36 -21.09
C LYS A 274 -39.84 -2.49 -19.85
N GLU A 275 -39.28 -2.86 -18.70
CA GLU A 275 -40.00 -2.75 -17.44
C GLU A 275 -40.30 -1.27 -17.20
N ASN A 276 -41.59 -0.93 -17.24
CA ASN A 276 -42.10 0.37 -16.83
C ASN A 276 -41.88 0.54 -15.33
N ARG A 277 -40.66 0.90 -14.91
CA ARG A 277 -40.39 1.29 -13.53
C ARG A 277 -41.22 2.51 -13.20
N SER A 278 -42.16 2.36 -12.27
CA SER A 278 -43.00 3.44 -11.79
C SER A 278 -42.11 4.57 -11.25
N LYS A 279 -42.33 5.80 -11.71
CA LYS A 279 -41.51 6.93 -11.29
C LYS A 279 -41.80 7.23 -9.82
N LYS A 280 -40.78 7.16 -8.96
CA LYS A 280 -40.87 7.42 -7.51
C LYS A 280 -40.59 8.89 -7.20
N SER A 281 -41.31 9.45 -6.23
CA SER A 281 -41.05 10.80 -5.71
C SER A 281 -39.78 10.82 -4.87
N CYS A 282 -39.02 11.91 -4.86
CA CYS A 282 -37.80 12.06 -4.06
C CYS A 282 -37.63 13.51 -3.57
N PRO A 283 -37.04 13.75 -2.39
CA PRO A 283 -36.79 15.11 -1.87
C PRO A 283 -35.93 15.97 -2.79
N CYS A 284 -35.12 15.36 -3.66
CA CYS A 284 -34.23 16.10 -4.55
C CYS A 284 -34.98 16.89 -5.65
N GLY A 285 -36.31 16.74 -5.80
CA GLY A 285 -37.12 17.63 -6.61
C GLY A 285 -38.49 17.12 -7.09
N PRO A 286 -39.23 17.96 -7.84
CA PRO A 286 -40.56 17.62 -8.33
C PRO A 286 -40.54 16.55 -9.44
N ARG A 287 -39.37 16.34 -10.07
CA ARG A 287 -39.21 15.30 -11.08
C ARG A 287 -39.11 13.95 -10.39
N LYS A 288 -40.01 13.03 -10.75
CA LYS A 288 -39.96 11.64 -10.29
C LYS A 288 -38.89 10.86 -11.05
N HIS A 289 -38.13 10.03 -10.34
CA HIS A 289 -37.01 9.25 -10.88
C HIS A 289 -37.40 7.78 -10.97
N PRO A 290 -36.75 6.98 -11.84
CA PRO A 290 -36.95 5.53 -11.87
C PRO A 290 -36.19 4.76 -10.77
N TRP A 291 -35.44 5.46 -9.91
CA TRP A 291 -34.71 4.91 -8.77
C TRP A 291 -35.31 5.36 -7.44
N ASP A 292 -35.00 4.62 -6.38
CA ASP A 292 -35.45 4.93 -5.02
C ASP A 292 -34.78 6.19 -4.46
N PRO A 293 -35.44 6.95 -3.57
CA PRO A 293 -34.88 8.17 -2.99
C PRO A 293 -33.56 7.93 -2.26
N GLU A 294 -33.41 6.78 -1.62
CA GLU A 294 -32.19 6.33 -0.93
C GLU A 294 -30.99 6.13 -1.86
N ASP A 295 -31.22 5.90 -3.15
CA ASP A 295 -30.17 5.74 -4.17
C ASP A 295 -29.93 7.02 -4.97
N CYS A 296 -30.58 8.12 -4.58
CA CYS A 296 -30.51 9.37 -5.29
C CYS A 296 -29.21 10.13 -4.97
N CYS A 297 -28.30 10.17 -5.94
CA CYS A 297 -27.01 10.84 -5.80
C CYS A 297 -27.10 12.35 -5.53
N VAL A 298 -28.18 13.01 -6.00
CA VAL A 298 -28.41 14.42 -5.71
C VAL A 298 -28.80 14.63 -4.25
N LEU A 299 -29.56 13.69 -3.67
CA LEU A 299 -29.93 13.69 -2.26
C LEU A 299 -28.71 13.38 -1.39
N GLU A 300 -27.92 12.37 -1.78
CA GLU A 300 -26.67 12.00 -1.13
C GLU A 300 -25.71 13.19 -1.06
N PHE A 301 -25.47 13.85 -2.19
CA PHE A 301 -24.61 15.03 -2.24
C PHE A 301 -25.16 16.19 -1.40
N ALA A 302 -26.48 16.38 -1.36
CA ALA A 302 -27.08 17.44 -0.56
C ALA A 302 -26.86 17.22 0.95
N ILE A 303 -26.92 15.97 1.41
CA ILE A 303 -26.72 15.59 2.82
C ILE A 303 -25.23 15.54 3.16
N ARG A 304 -24.46 14.73 2.45
CA ARG A 304 -23.06 14.40 2.79
C ARG A 304 -22.03 15.38 2.23
N GLY A 305 -22.40 16.21 1.25
CA GLY A 305 -21.48 17.12 0.56
C GLY A 305 -20.60 16.45 -0.50
N SER A 306 -20.67 15.13 -0.65
CA SER A 306 -19.94 14.34 -1.66
C SER A 306 -20.78 13.16 -2.15
N THR A 307 -20.47 12.65 -3.35
CA THR A 307 -21.01 11.41 -3.91
C THR A 307 -20.01 10.85 -4.92
N ASP A 308 -19.90 9.53 -5.01
CA ASP A 308 -18.98 8.86 -5.94
C ASP A 308 -19.50 8.84 -7.38
N ARG A 309 -20.78 9.17 -7.59
CA ARG A 309 -21.40 9.17 -8.91
C ARG A 309 -21.24 10.53 -9.59
N LYS A 310 -20.93 10.53 -10.89
CA LYS A 310 -20.82 11.77 -11.68
C LYS A 310 -22.18 12.47 -11.78
N ILE A 311 -22.38 13.54 -11.02
CA ILE A 311 -23.58 14.39 -11.06
C ILE A 311 -23.24 15.85 -11.33
N LYS A 312 -24.23 16.59 -11.87
CA LYS A 312 -24.19 18.06 -11.87
C LYS A 312 -24.45 18.54 -10.44
N ARG A 313 -23.46 19.21 -9.84
CA ARG A 313 -23.55 19.68 -8.45
C ARG A 313 -24.75 20.64 -8.30
N PRO A 314 -25.65 20.40 -7.33
CA PRO A 314 -26.74 21.33 -7.04
C PRO A 314 -26.18 22.67 -6.53
N THR A 315 -26.86 23.76 -6.84
CA THR A 315 -26.54 25.09 -6.30
C THR A 315 -26.79 25.12 -4.78
N ILE A 316 -26.17 26.06 -4.05
CA ILE A 316 -26.34 26.21 -2.60
C ILE A 316 -27.82 26.35 -2.22
N LYS A 317 -28.56 27.23 -2.93
CA LYS A 317 -30.02 27.38 -2.77
C LYS A 317 -30.74 26.03 -2.96
N ARG A 318 -30.37 25.28 -4.00
CA ARG A 318 -31.00 23.99 -4.29
C ARG A 318 -30.69 22.95 -3.22
N ARG A 319 -29.48 22.95 -2.67
CA ARG A 319 -29.10 22.08 -1.57
C ARG A 319 -29.94 22.36 -0.33
N LYS A 320 -30.12 23.64 0.02
CA LYS A 320 -30.99 24.06 1.13
C LYS A 320 -32.44 23.61 0.92
N ASP A 321 -33.00 23.84 -0.26
CA ASP A 321 -34.37 23.39 -0.58
C ASP A 321 -34.55 21.87 -0.38
N ILE A 322 -33.53 21.06 -0.72
CA ILE A 322 -33.57 19.60 -0.58
C ILE A 322 -33.51 19.18 0.89
N LEU A 323 -32.69 19.86 1.69
CA LEU A 323 -32.60 19.63 3.13
C LEU A 323 -33.92 20.05 3.82
N ASP A 324 -34.50 21.19 3.47
CA ASP A 324 -35.80 21.60 4.01
C ASP A 324 -36.91 20.62 3.58
N GLU A 325 -36.85 20.10 2.35
CA GLU A 325 -37.81 19.12 1.84
C GLU A 325 -37.70 17.79 2.58
N ILE A 326 -36.50 17.31 2.93
CA ILE A 326 -36.31 16.01 3.60
C ILE A 326 -36.89 15.99 5.01
N TRP A 327 -37.02 17.14 5.67
CA TRP A 327 -37.58 17.26 7.02
C TRP A 327 -39.12 17.27 7.06
N LYS A 328 -39.78 17.32 5.90
CA LYS A 328 -41.25 17.18 5.83
C LYS A 328 -41.70 15.81 6.31
N GLU A 329 -42.90 15.74 6.89
CA GLU A 329 -43.46 14.52 7.50
C GLU A 329 -43.51 13.33 6.53
N LYS A 330 -43.84 13.59 5.26
CA LYS A 330 -43.92 12.58 4.19
C LYS A 330 -42.62 11.81 3.90
N TRP A 331 -41.49 12.25 4.46
CA TRP A 331 -40.18 11.58 4.31
C TRP A 331 -39.66 10.98 5.62
N GLY A 332 -40.51 10.86 6.65
CA GLY A 332 -40.11 10.30 7.95
C GLY A 332 -39.47 8.92 7.85
N GLU A 333 -40.07 8.00 7.08
CA GLU A 333 -39.52 6.65 6.85
C GLU A 333 -38.18 6.71 6.11
N LEU A 334 -38.07 7.57 5.09
CA LEU A 334 -36.83 7.75 4.34
C LEU A 334 -35.69 8.25 5.24
N ARG A 335 -35.97 9.17 6.19
CA ARG A 335 -34.96 9.63 7.14
C ARG A 335 -34.42 8.48 7.99
N GLN A 336 -35.29 7.62 8.51
CA GLN A 336 -34.87 6.43 9.26
C GLN A 336 -34.01 5.48 8.41
N THR A 337 -34.39 5.25 7.15
CA THR A 337 -33.60 4.41 6.23
C THR A 337 -32.22 5.02 5.94
N LEU A 338 -32.13 6.34 5.78
CA LEU A 338 -30.87 7.03 5.52
C LEU A 338 -29.95 7.05 6.75
N GLU A 339 -30.51 7.23 7.95
CA GLU A 339 -29.77 7.11 9.22
C GLU A 339 -29.21 5.69 9.42
N GLN A 340 -29.99 4.65 9.10
CA GLN A 340 -29.52 3.26 9.12
C GLN A 340 -28.37 2.99 8.14
N LYS A 341 -28.31 3.75 7.03
CA LYS A 341 -27.20 3.73 6.06
C LYS A 341 -26.01 4.59 6.49
N GLY A 342 -26.05 5.20 7.67
CA GLY A 342 -24.98 6.05 8.22
C GLY A 342 -24.90 7.42 7.56
N TRP A 343 -26.02 7.96 7.08
CA TRP A 343 -26.06 9.34 6.55
C TRP A 343 -26.46 10.30 7.66
N ASP A 344 -25.52 11.15 8.10
CA ASP A 344 -25.79 12.20 9.07
C ASP A 344 -26.64 13.32 8.44
N ILE A 345 -27.95 13.28 8.64
CA ILE A 345 -28.88 14.28 8.10
C ILE A 345 -28.81 15.56 8.95
N PRO A 346 -28.37 16.71 8.39
CA PRO A 346 -28.26 17.95 9.15
C PRO A 346 -29.63 18.41 9.65
N THR A 347 -29.73 18.82 10.92
CA THR A 347 -30.96 19.40 11.46
C THR A 347 -31.26 20.76 10.81
N PRO A 348 -32.54 21.19 10.75
CA PRO A 348 -32.92 22.48 10.14
C PRO A 348 -32.23 23.69 10.79
N GLU A 349 -31.82 23.58 12.05
CA GLU A 349 -31.09 24.62 12.77
C GLU A 349 -29.64 24.74 12.29
N ALA A 350 -29.01 23.61 11.92
CA ALA A 350 -27.62 23.57 11.43
C ALA A 350 -27.48 24.04 9.97
N THR A 351 -28.55 23.96 9.17
CA THR A 351 -28.55 24.37 7.75
C THR A 351 -28.70 25.88 7.54
N SER A 352 -28.91 26.66 8.60
CA SER A 352 -29.00 28.13 8.54
C SER A 352 -27.63 28.81 8.38
N ASN A 353 -26.53 28.08 8.62
CA ASN A 353 -25.15 28.58 8.55
C ASN A 353 -24.40 28.17 7.25
N TRP A 354 -25.11 27.66 6.23
CA TRP A 354 -24.52 27.10 5.00
C TRP A 354 -24.88 27.88 3.74
#